data_AF-A0A956RIB9-F1
#
_entry.id   AF-A0A956RIB9-F1
#
_cell.length_a   1.000
_cell.length_b   1.000
_cell.length_c   1.000
_cell.angle_alpha   90.00
_cell.angle_beta   90.00
_cell.angle_gamma   90.00
#
_symmetry.space_group_name_H-M   'P 1'
#
loop_
_entity.id
_entity.type
_entity.pdbx_description
1 polymer ?
#
loop_
_entity_poly.entity_id
_entity_poly.type
_entity_poly.pdbx_seq_one_letter_code
_entity_poly.pdbx_strand_id
1 'polypeptide(L)'
;MPARAALLLLLTAILACGGEPGRATTDAAAMITSAADTTGTGDASTSSGAPAETGTPSGDGSSGASTSDAPGTSGGPEAPVDAAAIVGHTLPEAAGCGESIVATVTVENTGAATWTRDALYKLGAVDDEDPLTPETRVWLPEGASVPPGGEFVFELELQAPDEPGAYTSDWRMVHEYVTWFGEQAATTLVVSCEALEPPPLALEEVIWLHTDVSSWPVTMTLESVTFEGELVCLNHGSQDEGVFVWPEKDEGDGAVVGNPWVFIYEDGAWYGATWEWLRPDQTCKFAYAVAGDHIKQAPFDVNSGWTPKSGQTLYFMVSALARLPDVTNVSERSAPIKVVWP
;
A
#
# COMPACT_ATOMS: atom_id res chain seq x y z
N MET A 1 -8.10 47.34 -8.90
CA MET A 1 -9.14 47.60 -9.92
C MET A 1 -8.55 48.52 -10.98
N PRO A 2 -8.86 48.33 -12.27
CA PRO A 2 -8.98 47.08 -13.04
C PRO A 2 -8.10 47.18 -14.33
N ALA A 3 -8.00 46.27 -15.30
CA ALA A 3 -8.76 45.11 -15.76
C ALA A 3 -7.76 44.21 -16.56
N ARG A 4 -7.64 42.90 -16.34
CA ARG A 4 -8.44 41.79 -16.91
C ARG A 4 -8.86 41.99 -18.38
N ALA A 5 -8.16 41.31 -19.29
CA ALA A 5 -8.68 40.93 -20.60
C ALA A 5 -8.53 39.40 -20.72
N ALA A 6 -9.67 38.71 -20.66
CA ALA A 6 -9.80 37.28 -20.93
C ALA A 6 -9.91 37.08 -22.45
N LEU A 7 -9.04 36.24 -23.02
CA LEU A 7 -9.13 35.84 -24.42
C LEU A 7 -10.01 34.58 -24.52
N LEU A 8 -11.18 34.79 -25.08
CA LEU A 8 -12.20 33.79 -25.39
C LEU A 8 -11.80 33.09 -26.70
N LEU A 9 -11.38 31.82 -26.66
CA LEU A 9 -11.15 31.02 -27.87
C LEU A 9 -12.42 30.21 -28.17
N LEU A 10 -13.05 30.55 -29.30
CA LEU A 10 -14.20 29.86 -29.86
C LEU A 10 -13.84 28.44 -30.30
N LEU A 11 -14.63 27.47 -29.84
CA LEU A 11 -14.79 26.15 -30.44
C LEU A 11 -15.45 26.29 -31.82
N THR A 12 -14.86 25.71 -32.85
CA THR A 12 -15.55 25.35 -34.10
C THR A 12 -15.32 23.87 -34.37
N ALA A 13 -16.35 23.06 -34.10
CA ALA A 13 -16.45 21.69 -34.54
C ALA A 13 -16.98 21.69 -35.98
N ILE A 14 -16.27 21.06 -36.91
CA ILE A 14 -16.78 20.72 -38.24
C ILE A 14 -16.94 19.20 -38.30
N LEU A 15 -18.21 18.80 -38.41
CA LEU A 15 -18.69 17.47 -38.69
C LEU A 15 -18.60 17.21 -40.21
N ALA A 16 -17.97 16.12 -40.63
CA ALA A 16 -18.12 15.60 -41.99
C ALA A 16 -18.22 14.06 -41.95
N CYS A 17 -19.40 13.59 -42.34
CA CYS A 17 -19.73 12.18 -42.61
C CYS A 17 -19.30 11.75 -44.02
N GLY A 18 -19.07 10.44 -44.16
CA GLY A 18 -19.12 9.67 -45.41
C GLY A 18 -17.77 9.06 -45.75
N GLY A 19 -17.59 7.75 -45.95
CA GLY A 19 -18.49 6.60 -46.05
C GLY A 19 -17.70 5.48 -46.72
N GLU A 20 -17.73 4.27 -46.15
CA GLU A 20 -17.19 3.04 -46.76
C GLU A 20 -17.99 2.62 -48.01
N PRO A 21 -17.42 1.75 -48.87
CA PRO A 21 -17.63 0.28 -48.73
C PRO A 21 -16.31 -0.49 -48.99
N GLY A 22 -15.97 -1.61 -48.37
CA GLY A 22 -16.75 -2.72 -47.84
C GLY A 22 -16.34 -4.00 -48.59
N ARG A 23 -15.93 -5.07 -47.88
CA ARG A 23 -16.52 -6.43 -47.94
C ARG A 23 -15.58 -7.56 -47.46
N ALA A 24 -15.99 -8.14 -46.32
CA ALA A 24 -16.13 -9.57 -45.94
C ALA A 24 -14.93 -10.51 -46.06
N THR A 25 -14.69 -11.46 -45.15
CA THR A 25 -15.52 -12.53 -44.54
C THR A 25 -14.77 -13.07 -43.29
N THR A 26 -15.28 -13.75 -42.26
CA THR A 26 -16.43 -14.68 -42.08
C THR A 26 -16.61 -15.00 -40.58
N ASP A 27 -17.84 -15.40 -40.24
CA ASP A 27 -18.41 -15.91 -38.98
C ASP A 27 -17.60 -16.90 -38.12
N ALA A 28 -17.88 -16.90 -36.81
CA ALA A 28 -18.57 -18.03 -36.14
C ALA A 28 -19.12 -17.66 -34.76
N ALA A 29 -20.39 -18.02 -34.53
CA ALA A 29 -21.23 -17.71 -33.39
C ALA A 29 -21.14 -18.74 -32.25
N ALA A 30 -21.78 -18.36 -31.14
CA ALA A 30 -21.96 -19.04 -29.86
C ALA A 30 -22.41 -20.51 -29.89
N MET A 31 -22.06 -21.24 -28.82
CA MET A 31 -22.79 -22.42 -28.33
C MET A 31 -22.75 -22.46 -26.79
N ILE A 32 -23.92 -22.24 -26.18
CA ILE A 32 -24.31 -22.82 -24.89
C ILE A 32 -25.29 -23.94 -25.24
N THR A 33 -25.10 -25.17 -24.72
CA THR A 33 -26.18 -26.05 -24.20
C THR A 33 -25.63 -27.34 -23.59
N SER A 34 -26.35 -27.76 -22.55
CA SER A 34 -26.28 -28.95 -21.68
C SER A 34 -26.30 -30.35 -22.33
N ALA A 35 -25.87 -31.37 -21.57
CA ALA A 35 -26.63 -32.61 -21.35
C ALA A 35 -26.12 -33.39 -20.12
N ALA A 36 -27.08 -33.98 -19.39
CA ALA A 36 -26.97 -34.98 -18.30
C ALA A 36 -26.42 -36.34 -18.82
N ASP A 37 -26.11 -37.39 -18.05
CA ASP A 37 -26.94 -38.07 -17.03
C ASP A 37 -26.22 -39.26 -16.34
N THR A 38 -26.71 -39.59 -15.12
CA THR A 38 -26.77 -40.87 -14.35
C THR A 38 -25.53 -41.78 -14.12
N THR A 39 -25.26 -42.32 -12.91
CA THR A 39 -26.07 -43.13 -11.97
C THR A 39 -25.43 -43.07 -10.55
N GLY A 40 -26.15 -42.86 -9.44
CA GLY A 40 -26.87 -43.87 -8.61
C GLY A 40 -25.96 -44.33 -7.43
N THR A 41 -26.35 -44.45 -6.15
CA THR A 41 -27.63 -44.58 -5.43
C THR A 41 -27.32 -44.50 -3.92
N GLY A 42 -28.10 -43.78 -3.10
CA GLY A 42 -28.99 -44.36 -2.07
C GLY A 42 -28.37 -44.24 -0.67
N ASP A 43 -29.05 -43.91 0.43
CA ASP A 43 -30.47 -43.77 0.69
C ASP A 43 -30.63 -42.90 1.95
N ALA A 44 -31.64 -42.03 1.95
CA ALA A 44 -32.14 -41.37 3.15
C ALA A 44 -33.64 -41.65 3.20
N SER A 45 -34.15 -42.13 4.33
CA SER A 45 -35.59 -42.03 4.60
C SER A 45 -35.85 -41.63 6.04
N THR A 46 -36.56 -40.51 6.10
CA THR A 46 -37.25 -39.87 7.21
C THR A 46 -38.44 -40.69 7.74
N SER A 47 -38.87 -40.33 8.96
CA SER A 47 -40.24 -39.85 9.26
C SER A 47 -41.05 -40.62 10.31
N SER A 48 -41.38 -39.85 11.37
CA SER A 48 -42.67 -39.69 12.06
C SER A 48 -43.35 -40.82 12.82
N GLY A 49 -43.86 -40.47 14.01
CA GLY A 49 -45.17 -40.92 14.49
C GLY A 49 -45.26 -41.23 15.98
N ALA A 50 -45.84 -40.31 16.76
CA ALA A 50 -46.42 -40.54 18.10
C ALA A 50 -47.72 -41.39 17.99
N PRO A 51 -48.48 -41.77 19.07
CA PRO A 51 -48.45 -41.30 20.47
C PRO A 51 -48.75 -42.34 21.60
N ALA A 52 -48.67 -41.82 22.84
CA ALA A 52 -49.41 -42.10 24.09
C ALA A 52 -49.87 -43.52 24.49
N GLU A 53 -49.53 -43.91 25.72
CA GLU A 53 -50.33 -44.82 26.56
C GLU A 53 -50.13 -44.49 28.06
N THR A 54 -51.19 -44.74 28.82
CA THR A 54 -51.49 -44.28 30.17
C THR A 54 -51.02 -45.24 31.27
N GLY A 55 -50.81 -44.74 32.49
CA GLY A 55 -50.74 -45.59 33.68
C GLY A 55 -50.40 -44.87 34.99
N THR A 56 -51.39 -44.71 35.87
CA THR A 56 -51.23 -44.59 37.34
C THR A 56 -51.83 -45.85 37.95
N PRO A 57 -51.36 -46.37 39.09
CA PRO A 57 -51.96 -45.94 40.37
C PRO A 57 -51.02 -45.93 41.60
N SER A 58 -51.43 -45.12 42.60
CA SER A 58 -51.49 -45.32 44.07
C SER A 58 -50.38 -46.15 44.77
N GLY A 59 -49.83 -45.79 45.92
CA GLY A 59 -50.11 -44.78 46.94
C GLY A 59 -49.37 -45.14 48.24
N ASP A 60 -49.68 -44.40 49.30
CA ASP A 60 -49.41 -44.66 50.74
C ASP A 60 -48.16 -44.03 51.39
N GLY A 61 -48.35 -43.57 52.64
CA GLY A 61 -47.25 -43.41 53.61
C GLY A 61 -47.00 -42.02 54.21
N SER A 62 -47.91 -41.54 55.05
CA SER A 62 -47.77 -40.37 55.93
C SER A 62 -46.71 -40.52 57.04
N SER A 63 -45.91 -39.48 57.29
CA SER A 63 -45.55 -38.90 58.61
C SER A 63 -44.58 -37.75 58.32
N GLY A 64 -44.64 -36.54 58.87
CA GLY A 64 -44.91 -36.07 60.23
C GLY A 64 -44.21 -34.69 60.29
N ALA A 65 -44.85 -33.71 60.93
CA ALA A 65 -44.46 -32.30 60.89
C ALA A 65 -43.08 -31.99 61.51
N SER A 66 -42.40 -30.97 60.97
CA SER A 66 -41.54 -30.06 61.76
C SER A 66 -41.33 -28.73 61.04
N THR A 67 -41.99 -27.72 61.60
CA THR A 67 -41.54 -26.33 61.80
C THR A 67 -40.67 -25.66 60.74
N SER A 68 -41.30 -24.66 60.11
CA SER A 68 -40.71 -23.43 59.58
C SER A 68 -39.46 -22.94 60.32
N ASP A 69 -38.33 -22.89 59.63
CA ASP A 69 -37.48 -21.71 59.49
C ASP A 69 -36.30 -22.05 58.55
N ALA A 70 -36.33 -21.49 57.34
CA ALA A 70 -35.18 -21.45 56.45
C ALA A 70 -35.01 -20.00 55.98
N PRO A 71 -33.82 -19.38 56.13
CA PRO A 71 -33.56 -18.07 55.55
C PRO A 71 -33.51 -18.22 54.02
N GLY A 72 -34.29 -17.39 53.32
CA GLY A 72 -34.29 -17.35 51.87
C GLY A 72 -32.96 -16.83 51.34
N THR A 73 -32.13 -17.73 50.82
CA THR A 73 -30.99 -17.36 49.98
C THR A 73 -31.52 -17.05 48.58
N SER A 74 -31.72 -15.76 48.30
CA SER A 74 -31.93 -15.24 46.95
C SER A 74 -30.61 -15.33 46.17
N GLY A 75 -30.29 -16.52 45.66
CA GLY A 75 -29.15 -16.75 44.78
C GLY A 75 -29.43 -16.26 43.36
N GLY A 76 -29.32 -14.94 43.13
CA GLY A 76 -28.93 -14.46 41.80
C GLY A 76 -27.46 -14.79 41.57
N PRO A 77 -27.01 -15.05 40.33
CA PRO A 77 -25.58 -15.20 40.08
C PRO A 77 -24.87 -13.92 40.53
N GLU A 78 -23.94 -14.05 41.47
CA GLU A 78 -23.07 -12.97 41.91
C GLU A 78 -22.28 -12.48 40.69
N ALA A 79 -22.24 -11.16 40.48
CA ALA A 79 -21.50 -10.59 39.36
C ALA A 79 -20.02 -11.01 39.44
N PRO A 80 -19.37 -11.31 38.30
CA PRO A 80 -17.93 -11.58 38.30
C PRO A 80 -17.16 -10.42 38.95
N VAL A 81 -16.12 -10.76 39.72
CA VAL A 81 -15.28 -9.76 40.40
C VAL A 81 -14.66 -8.81 39.38
N ASP A 82 -14.01 -9.39 38.36
CA ASP A 82 -13.38 -8.67 37.26
C ASP A 82 -14.19 -8.89 35.97
N ALA A 83 -14.87 -7.85 35.49
CA ALA A 83 -15.56 -7.84 34.22
C ALA A 83 -15.59 -6.44 33.62
N ALA A 84 -15.43 -6.36 32.30
CA ALA A 84 -15.39 -5.12 31.55
C ALA A 84 -16.12 -5.26 30.21
N ALA A 85 -16.73 -4.17 29.76
CA ALA A 85 -17.32 -4.05 28.43
C ALA A 85 -16.64 -2.90 27.66
N ILE A 86 -16.45 -3.06 26.35
CA ILE A 86 -15.91 -1.99 25.50
C ILE A 86 -17.07 -1.11 25.05
N VAL A 87 -17.04 0.16 25.44
CA VAL A 87 -18.06 1.16 25.07
C VAL A 87 -17.77 1.75 23.69
N GLY A 88 -16.48 1.90 23.34
CA GLY A 88 -16.04 2.36 22.02
C GLY A 88 -14.53 2.57 21.95
N HIS A 89 -13.99 2.73 20.73
CA HIS A 89 -12.58 3.03 20.52
C HIS A 89 -12.36 3.85 19.23
N THR A 90 -11.17 4.42 19.09
CA THR A 90 -10.70 5.14 17.89
C THR A 90 -9.44 4.52 17.30
N LEU A 91 -9.23 3.21 17.50
CA LEU A 91 -8.16 2.46 16.84
C LEU A 91 -8.20 2.71 15.32
N PRO A 92 -7.04 2.97 14.67
CA PRO A 92 -6.98 3.41 13.28
C PRO A 92 -7.24 2.25 12.30
N GLU A 93 -8.00 2.52 11.24
CA GLU A 93 -8.21 1.57 10.13
C GLU A 93 -7.24 1.79 8.96
N ALA A 94 -6.65 2.99 8.85
CA ALA A 94 -5.65 3.32 7.82
C ALA A 94 -4.65 4.35 8.34
N ALA A 95 -3.40 4.26 7.86
CA ALA A 95 -2.34 5.23 8.14
C ALA A 95 -1.25 5.23 7.05
N GLY A 96 -0.51 6.32 6.97
CA GLY A 96 0.74 6.40 6.24
C GLY A 96 1.87 5.67 6.95
N CYS A 97 2.89 5.24 6.20
CA CYS A 97 4.08 4.62 6.80
C CYS A 97 4.78 5.55 7.80
N GLY A 98 5.12 5.02 8.98
CA GLY A 98 5.78 5.75 10.06
C GLY A 98 4.89 6.76 10.82
N GLU A 99 3.61 6.89 10.45
CA GLU A 99 2.69 7.87 11.04
C GLU A 99 2.47 7.63 12.54
N SER A 100 2.57 8.69 13.35
CA SER A 100 2.23 8.67 14.78
C SER A 100 0.74 8.93 14.98
N ILE A 101 0.09 8.06 15.75
CA ILE A 101 -1.37 8.02 15.91
C ILE A 101 -1.69 8.03 17.41
N VAL A 102 -2.64 8.89 17.82
CA VAL A 102 -3.22 8.84 19.17
C VAL A 102 -4.60 8.21 19.07
N ALA A 103 -4.78 7.05 19.69
CA ALA A 103 -6.05 6.33 19.72
C ALA A 103 -6.60 6.27 21.15
N THR A 104 -7.88 5.93 21.29
CA THR A 104 -8.53 5.78 22.59
C THR A 104 -9.34 4.50 22.66
N VAL A 105 -9.47 3.93 23.86
CA VAL A 105 -10.37 2.81 24.17
C VAL A 105 -11.17 3.18 25.42
N THR A 106 -12.49 3.26 25.29
CA THR A 106 -13.42 3.54 26.38
C THR A 106 -13.98 2.24 26.92
N VAL A 107 -13.81 2.01 28.22
CA VAL A 107 -14.15 0.76 28.89
C VAL A 107 -15.08 1.03 30.07
N GLU A 108 -16.15 0.25 30.19
CA GLU A 108 -17.06 0.23 31.34
C GLU A 108 -16.71 -0.91 32.30
N ASN A 109 -16.70 -0.63 33.60
CA ASN A 109 -16.58 -1.62 34.66
C ASN A 109 -17.92 -2.30 34.94
N THR A 110 -18.09 -3.52 34.43
CA THR A 110 -19.30 -4.33 34.65
C THR A 110 -19.13 -5.37 35.76
N GLY A 111 -17.97 -5.35 36.45
CA GLY A 111 -17.65 -6.23 37.56
C GLY A 111 -18.00 -5.66 38.93
N ALA A 112 -17.68 -6.42 39.97
CA ALA A 112 -17.90 -6.02 41.36
C ALA A 112 -16.72 -5.26 41.99
N ALA A 113 -15.49 -5.42 41.47
CA ALA A 113 -14.31 -4.75 41.98
C ALA A 113 -14.18 -3.31 41.44
N THR A 114 -13.69 -2.37 42.27
CA THR A 114 -13.31 -1.03 41.82
C THR A 114 -11.90 -1.06 41.25
N TRP A 115 -11.71 -0.58 40.02
CA TRP A 115 -10.40 -0.55 39.38
C TRP A 115 -9.59 0.65 39.84
N THR A 116 -8.34 0.41 40.19
CA THR A 116 -7.38 1.46 40.55
C THR A 116 -5.99 1.06 40.06
N ARG A 117 -5.11 2.06 39.91
CA ARG A 117 -3.70 1.82 39.62
C ARG A 117 -3.02 0.96 40.70
N ASP A 118 -3.28 1.25 41.97
CA ASP A 118 -2.67 0.56 43.11
C ASP A 118 -3.06 -0.92 43.20
N ALA A 119 -4.27 -1.25 42.72
CA ALA A 119 -4.72 -2.62 42.55
C ALA A 119 -4.32 -3.25 41.20
N LEU A 120 -3.43 -2.60 40.45
CA LEU A 120 -2.82 -3.11 39.21
C LEU A 120 -3.79 -3.39 38.05
N TYR A 121 -4.88 -2.60 37.94
CA TYR A 121 -5.75 -2.63 36.76
C TYR A 121 -5.21 -1.74 35.63
N LYS A 122 -5.21 -2.28 34.42
CA LYS A 122 -4.65 -1.66 33.21
C LYS A 122 -5.42 -2.11 31.98
N LEU A 123 -5.28 -1.37 30.89
CA LEU A 123 -5.51 -1.90 29.55
C LEU A 123 -4.20 -2.53 29.06
N GLY A 124 -4.25 -3.72 28.47
CA GLY A 124 -3.09 -4.42 27.95
C GLY A 124 -3.24 -4.80 26.48
N ALA A 125 -2.13 -4.78 25.75
CA ALA A 125 -2.03 -5.37 24.43
C ALA A 125 -2.13 -6.89 24.56
N VAL A 126 -3.04 -7.50 23.80
CA VAL A 126 -3.32 -8.94 23.91
C VAL A 126 -2.05 -9.74 23.58
N ASP A 127 -1.87 -10.89 24.24
CA ASP A 127 -0.69 -11.74 24.11
C ASP A 127 0.66 -11.05 24.46
N ASP A 128 0.61 -9.90 25.14
CA ASP A 128 1.77 -9.09 25.53
C ASP A 128 2.58 -8.55 24.33
N GLU A 129 1.92 -8.31 23.19
CA GLU A 129 2.54 -7.80 21.97
C GLU A 129 1.56 -6.91 21.18
N ASP A 130 2.06 -5.84 20.55
CA ASP A 130 1.29 -5.03 19.59
C ASP A 130 2.23 -4.57 18.45
N PRO A 131 1.83 -4.68 17.17
CA PRO A 131 2.69 -4.30 16.05
C PRO A 131 2.88 -2.78 15.91
N LEU A 132 2.07 -1.97 16.60
CA LEU A 132 2.07 -0.50 16.50
C LEU A 132 2.69 0.17 17.73
N THR A 133 3.01 -0.55 18.80
CA THR A 133 3.66 0.02 20.00
C THR A 133 4.40 -1.02 20.83
N PRO A 134 5.58 -0.68 21.40
CA PRO A 134 6.26 -1.54 22.37
C PRO A 134 5.64 -1.45 23.79
N GLU A 135 4.75 -0.49 24.05
CA GLU A 135 4.09 -0.35 25.36
C GLU A 135 2.88 -1.27 25.42
N THR A 136 2.99 -2.37 26.16
CA THR A 136 1.95 -3.41 26.22
C THR A 136 1.00 -3.23 27.40
N ARG A 137 1.17 -2.16 28.21
CA ARG A 137 0.40 -1.89 29.43
C ARG A 137 0.10 -0.40 29.62
N VAL A 138 -1.15 0.00 29.38
CA VAL A 138 -1.63 1.35 29.65
C VAL A 138 -2.29 1.41 31.02
N TRP A 139 -1.63 2.12 31.93
CA TRP A 139 -2.08 2.21 33.31
C TRP A 139 -3.19 3.23 33.52
N LEU A 140 -4.04 2.97 34.51
CA LEU A 140 -4.80 4.04 35.14
C LEU A 140 -3.85 5.11 35.74
N PRO A 141 -4.19 6.40 35.65
CA PRO A 141 -3.46 7.46 36.34
C PRO A 141 -3.47 7.27 37.86
N GLU A 142 -2.47 7.83 38.55
CA GLU A 142 -2.43 7.83 40.01
C GLU A 142 -3.67 8.54 40.59
N GLY A 143 -4.31 7.93 41.59
CA GLY A 143 -5.55 8.43 42.21
C GLY A 143 -6.84 8.20 41.41
N ALA A 144 -6.77 7.67 40.18
CA ALA A 144 -7.96 7.28 39.42
C ALA A 144 -8.65 6.06 40.06
N SER A 145 -9.97 6.08 40.06
CA SER A 145 -10.82 5.02 40.60
C SER A 145 -12.05 4.83 39.73
N VAL A 146 -12.25 3.60 39.24
CA VAL A 146 -13.37 3.23 38.36
C VAL A 146 -14.27 2.24 39.10
N PRO A 147 -15.33 2.70 39.79
CA PRO A 147 -16.22 1.82 40.53
C PRO A 147 -17.07 0.94 39.58
N PRO A 148 -17.78 -0.08 40.09
CA PRO A 148 -18.80 -0.80 39.34
C PRO A 148 -19.79 0.17 38.66
N GLY A 149 -20.04 -0.03 37.37
CA GLY A 149 -20.84 0.84 36.48
C GLY A 149 -20.14 2.13 36.05
N GLY A 150 -18.86 2.32 36.41
CA GLY A 150 -18.05 3.47 35.97
C GLY A 150 -17.34 3.20 34.64
N GLU A 151 -17.05 4.27 33.90
CA GLU A 151 -16.29 4.21 32.64
C GLU A 151 -14.93 4.90 32.77
N PHE A 152 -13.96 4.47 31.95
CA PHE A 152 -12.68 5.14 31.80
C PHE A 152 -12.21 5.11 30.33
N VAL A 153 -11.59 6.20 29.89
CA VAL A 153 -11.00 6.32 28.55
C VAL A 153 -9.49 6.18 28.66
N PHE A 154 -8.95 5.11 28.11
CA PHE A 154 -7.51 4.93 27.94
C PHE A 154 -7.05 5.60 26.65
N GLU A 155 -5.94 6.31 26.70
CA GLU A 155 -5.25 6.88 25.54
C GLU A 155 -4.06 5.98 25.16
N LEU A 156 -3.88 5.75 23.87
CA LEU A 156 -2.86 4.91 23.27
C LEU A 156 -1.99 5.74 22.33
N GLU A 157 -0.68 5.70 22.51
CA GLU A 157 0.30 6.25 21.58
C GLU A 157 0.78 5.11 20.67
N LEU A 158 0.40 5.16 19.39
CA LEU A 158 0.68 4.14 18.38
C LEU A 158 1.53 4.72 17.25
N GLN A 159 2.31 3.89 16.58
CA GLN A 159 3.06 4.23 15.39
C GLN A 159 2.81 3.19 14.30
N ALA A 160 2.39 3.64 13.12
CA ALA A 160 2.28 2.79 11.94
C ALA A 160 3.69 2.32 11.52
N PRO A 161 3.89 1.02 11.22
CA PRO A 161 5.12 0.51 10.64
C PRO A 161 5.56 1.27 9.38
N ASP A 162 6.86 1.25 9.08
CA ASP A 162 7.42 1.82 7.84
C ASP A 162 7.17 0.92 6.62
N GLU A 163 6.81 -0.34 6.85
CA GLU A 163 6.49 -1.30 5.80
C GLU A 163 4.97 -1.28 5.50
N PRO A 164 4.57 -1.24 4.23
CA PRO A 164 3.15 -1.30 3.88
C PRO A 164 2.60 -2.70 4.18
N GLY A 165 1.38 -2.76 4.72
CA GLY A 165 0.81 -4.03 5.15
C GLY A 165 -0.46 -3.87 5.97
N ALA A 166 -1.01 -5.00 6.39
CA ALA A 166 -2.12 -5.04 7.33
C ALA A 166 -1.59 -5.48 8.71
N TYR A 167 -1.87 -4.68 9.73
CA TYR A 167 -1.41 -4.89 11.11
C TYR A 167 -2.62 -4.85 12.04
N THR A 168 -2.75 -5.80 12.94
CA THR A 168 -3.87 -5.82 13.90
C THR A 168 -3.36 -5.34 15.24
N SER A 169 -4.05 -4.34 15.81
CA SER A 169 -3.86 -3.89 17.18
C SER A 169 -5.07 -4.30 18.00
N ASP A 170 -4.83 -4.95 19.14
CA ASP A 170 -5.89 -5.46 20.00
C ASP A 170 -5.59 -5.34 21.49
N TRP A 171 -6.62 -4.94 22.24
CA TRP A 171 -6.51 -4.47 23.61
C TRP A 171 -7.60 -5.04 24.49
N ARG A 172 -7.22 -5.41 25.71
CA ARG A 172 -8.13 -6.00 26.71
C ARG A 172 -7.75 -5.58 28.11
N MET A 173 -8.73 -5.47 29.01
CA MET A 173 -8.44 -5.20 30.42
C MET A 173 -7.66 -6.36 31.07
N VAL A 174 -6.69 -5.99 31.91
CA VAL A 174 -5.87 -6.92 32.68
C VAL A 174 -5.77 -6.46 34.13
N HIS A 175 -5.94 -7.41 35.04
CA HIS A 175 -5.60 -7.28 36.44
C HIS A 175 -4.27 -8.01 36.60
N GLU A 176 -3.19 -7.24 36.74
CA GLU A 176 -1.83 -7.77 36.63
C GLU A 176 -1.57 -8.89 37.63
N TYR A 177 -0.91 -9.95 37.17
CA TYR A 177 -0.66 -11.18 37.95
C TYR A 177 -1.92 -11.95 38.39
N VAL A 178 -3.11 -11.56 37.92
CA VAL A 178 -4.39 -12.21 38.25
C VAL A 178 -5.04 -12.79 36.99
N THR A 179 -5.52 -11.94 36.08
CA THR A 179 -6.27 -12.39 34.89
C THR A 179 -6.40 -11.30 33.83
N TRP A 180 -6.56 -11.74 32.58
CA TRP A 180 -7.18 -10.94 31.52
C TRP A 180 -8.70 -11.07 31.63
N PHE A 181 -9.46 -10.00 31.41
CA PHE A 181 -10.91 -10.03 31.61
C PHE A 181 -11.68 -9.07 30.69
N GLY A 182 -13.00 -9.29 30.60
CA GLY A 182 -13.90 -8.47 29.78
C GLY A 182 -13.75 -8.68 28.28
N GLU A 183 -14.37 -7.78 27.53
CA GLU A 183 -14.31 -7.72 26.06
C GLU A 183 -12.96 -7.19 25.55
N GLN A 184 -12.68 -7.44 24.26
CA GLN A 184 -11.47 -7.01 23.56
C GLN A 184 -11.84 -5.97 22.49
N ALA A 185 -11.10 -4.87 22.43
CA ALA A 185 -11.13 -3.94 21.31
C ALA A 185 -10.06 -4.38 20.29
N ALA A 186 -10.41 -4.46 19.00
CA ALA A 186 -9.46 -4.85 17.96
C ALA A 186 -9.75 -4.13 16.65
N THR A 187 -8.71 -3.74 15.92
CA THR A 187 -8.84 -3.18 14.57
C THR A 187 -7.64 -3.58 13.72
N THR A 188 -7.89 -3.89 12.45
CA THR A 188 -6.83 -4.09 11.45
C THR A 188 -6.55 -2.76 10.76
N LEU A 189 -5.36 -2.22 11.01
CA LEU A 189 -4.79 -1.06 10.35
C LEU A 189 -4.23 -1.46 8.98
N VAL A 190 -4.66 -0.79 7.93
CA VAL A 190 -4.01 -0.86 6.62
C VAL A 190 -2.98 0.27 6.50
N VAL A 191 -1.71 -0.09 6.56
CA VAL A 191 -0.60 0.82 6.33
C VAL A 191 -0.31 0.90 4.84
N SER A 192 -0.44 2.10 4.30
CA SER A 192 -0.08 2.40 2.92
C SER A 192 1.05 3.40 2.91
N CYS A 193 2.20 3.00 2.40
CA CYS A 193 3.18 3.99 1.99
C CYS A 193 2.64 4.58 0.70
N GLU A 194 2.11 5.79 0.73
CA GLU A 194 1.97 6.54 -0.52
C GLU A 194 3.41 6.80 -1.00
N ALA A 195 3.94 5.86 -1.79
CA ALA A 195 5.02 6.18 -2.70
C ALA A 195 4.37 7.16 -3.66
N LEU A 196 4.62 8.46 -3.45
CA LEU A 196 4.22 9.48 -4.40
C LEU A 196 4.82 9.06 -5.74
N GLU A 197 4.03 8.40 -6.60
CA GLU A 197 4.46 8.16 -7.96
C GLU A 197 4.86 9.52 -8.50
N PRO A 198 6.09 9.67 -9.02
CA PRO A 198 6.52 10.96 -9.47
C PRO A 198 5.57 11.44 -10.57
N PRO A 199 5.26 12.75 -10.65
CA PRO A 199 4.39 13.27 -11.69
C PRO A 199 4.97 12.89 -13.07
N PRO A 200 4.14 12.73 -14.11
CA PRO A 200 4.64 12.43 -15.45
C PRO A 200 5.76 13.38 -15.86
N LEU A 201 6.81 12.85 -16.50
CA LEU A 201 7.93 13.67 -16.96
C LEU A 201 7.48 14.75 -17.96
N ALA A 202 7.74 16.01 -17.64
CA ALA A 202 7.60 17.16 -18.52
C ALA A 202 9.00 17.77 -18.77
N LEU A 203 9.50 17.69 -20.01
CA LEU A 203 10.89 18.06 -20.32
C LEU A 203 11.18 19.56 -20.13
N GLU A 204 10.16 20.40 -20.21
CA GLU A 204 10.22 21.84 -19.96
C GLU A 204 10.41 22.20 -18.48
N GLU A 205 10.15 21.27 -17.55
CA GLU A 205 10.31 21.45 -16.11
C GLU A 205 11.57 20.73 -15.57
N VAL A 206 12.30 20.03 -16.45
CA VAL A 206 13.50 19.29 -16.07
C VAL A 206 14.64 20.24 -15.69
N ILE A 207 15.27 19.97 -14.56
CA ILE A 207 16.56 20.53 -14.19
C ILE A 207 17.65 19.73 -14.94
N TRP A 208 18.17 20.29 -16.02
CA TRP A 208 19.18 19.66 -16.86
C TRP A 208 20.57 19.78 -16.21
N LEU A 209 21.16 18.64 -15.84
CA LEU A 209 22.51 18.57 -15.26
C LEU A 209 23.61 18.56 -16.34
N HIS A 210 23.24 18.20 -17.57
CA HIS A 210 24.08 18.28 -18.76
C HIS A 210 23.38 19.18 -19.80
N THR A 211 23.86 19.20 -21.05
CA THR A 211 23.27 20.05 -22.10
C THR A 211 21.77 19.86 -22.22
N ASP A 212 21.00 20.94 -22.13
CA ASP A 212 19.55 20.88 -22.29
C ASP A 212 19.19 20.48 -23.73
N VAL A 213 18.57 19.31 -23.86
CA VAL A 213 18.12 18.75 -25.15
C VAL A 213 16.60 18.76 -25.31
N SER A 214 15.86 19.44 -24.43
CA SER A 214 14.39 19.50 -24.46
C SER A 214 13.85 19.93 -25.84
N SER A 215 14.52 20.91 -26.46
CA SER A 215 14.17 21.47 -27.77
C SER A 215 14.69 20.68 -28.97
N TRP A 216 15.49 19.64 -28.76
CA TRP A 216 16.04 18.85 -29.87
C TRP A 216 14.95 18.01 -30.54
N PRO A 217 14.92 17.95 -31.89
CA PRO A 217 14.00 17.10 -32.64
C PRO A 217 14.02 15.63 -32.20
N VAL A 218 12.84 15.03 -32.13
CA VAL A 218 12.68 13.58 -31.94
C VAL A 218 12.76 12.90 -33.29
N THR A 219 13.92 12.30 -33.60
CA THR A 219 14.21 11.68 -34.92
C THR A 219 14.37 10.17 -34.85
N MET A 220 14.44 9.60 -33.65
CA MET A 220 14.56 8.16 -33.41
C MET A 220 13.57 7.68 -32.35
N THR A 221 13.34 6.37 -32.35
CA THR A 221 12.50 5.69 -31.36
C THR A 221 13.39 4.97 -30.35
N LEU A 222 13.11 5.16 -29.06
CA LEU A 222 13.57 4.26 -28.00
C LEU A 222 12.41 3.32 -27.69
N GLU A 223 12.49 2.07 -28.17
CA GLU A 223 11.39 1.12 -28.13
C GLU A 223 11.18 0.55 -26.73
N SER A 224 12.28 0.27 -26.02
CA SER A 224 12.26 -0.31 -24.68
C SER A 224 13.58 -0.08 -23.96
N VAL A 225 13.55 -0.14 -22.63
CA VAL A 225 14.73 -0.35 -21.80
C VAL A 225 14.61 -1.72 -21.15
N THR A 226 15.59 -2.60 -21.38
CA THR A 226 15.62 -3.97 -20.85
C THR A 226 16.82 -4.17 -19.92
N PHE A 227 16.68 -5.09 -18.98
CA PHE A 227 17.74 -5.49 -18.06
C PHE A 227 18.12 -6.94 -18.33
N GLU A 228 19.38 -7.16 -18.70
CA GLU A 228 19.90 -8.46 -19.12
C GLU A 228 21.15 -8.81 -18.30
N GLY A 229 20.96 -9.56 -17.21
CA GLY A 229 22.02 -9.80 -16.25
C GLY A 229 22.47 -8.48 -15.60
N GLU A 230 23.75 -8.11 -15.81
CA GLU A 230 24.32 -6.86 -15.29
C GLU A 230 24.18 -5.68 -16.26
N LEU A 231 23.52 -5.87 -17.40
CA LEU A 231 23.38 -4.85 -18.44
C LEU A 231 22.02 -4.16 -18.37
N VAL A 232 22.03 -2.87 -18.70
CA VAL A 232 20.85 -2.09 -19.10
C VAL A 232 20.98 -1.78 -20.59
N CYS A 233 19.96 -2.13 -21.37
CA CYS A 233 19.93 -1.97 -22.82
C CYS A 233 18.85 -0.98 -23.20
N LEU A 234 19.24 0.11 -23.87
CA LEU A 234 18.36 1.12 -24.42
C LEU A 234 18.13 0.75 -25.89
N ASN A 235 17.07 0.02 -26.20
CA ASN A 235 16.80 -0.50 -27.53
C ASN A 235 16.26 0.64 -28.41
N HIS A 236 17.17 1.36 -29.07
CA HIS A 236 16.88 2.53 -29.88
C HIS A 236 17.25 2.32 -31.35
N GLY A 237 16.51 2.96 -32.25
CA GLY A 237 16.69 2.81 -33.69
C GLY A 237 15.89 3.82 -34.52
N SER A 238 16.15 3.82 -35.83
CA SER A 238 15.43 4.65 -36.82
C SER A 238 14.11 4.00 -37.19
N GLN A 239 13.07 4.83 -37.42
CA GLN A 239 11.71 4.34 -37.70
C GLN A 239 11.59 3.50 -38.99
N ASP A 240 12.57 3.52 -39.90
CA ASP A 240 12.36 2.94 -41.24
C ASP A 240 13.31 1.80 -41.64
N GLU A 241 14.64 1.85 -41.48
CA GLU A 241 15.52 0.75 -41.99
C GLU A 241 16.85 0.60 -41.22
N GLY A 242 16.79 0.33 -39.93
CA GLY A 242 17.76 -0.56 -39.28
C GLY A 242 19.17 -0.03 -38.98
N VAL A 243 19.61 1.15 -39.42
CA VAL A 243 20.76 1.83 -38.80
C VAL A 243 20.64 3.35 -38.99
N PHE A 244 20.29 4.06 -37.93
CA PHE A 244 20.47 5.51 -37.87
C PHE A 244 21.66 5.80 -36.97
N VAL A 245 22.73 6.31 -37.58
CA VAL A 245 23.99 6.57 -36.91
C VAL A 245 24.18 8.08 -36.86
N TRP A 246 24.21 8.64 -35.66
CA TRP A 246 24.71 9.99 -35.50
C TRP A 246 26.20 10.06 -35.85
N PRO A 247 26.70 11.18 -36.42
CA PRO A 247 28.11 11.30 -36.78
C PRO A 247 29.03 11.01 -35.59
N GLU A 248 30.08 10.22 -35.81
CA GLU A 248 31.06 9.92 -34.77
C GLU A 248 31.90 11.16 -34.40
N LYS A 249 32.27 11.25 -33.12
CA LYS A 249 33.35 12.12 -32.64
C LYS A 249 34.30 11.32 -31.76
N ASP A 250 35.59 11.66 -31.80
CA ASP A 250 36.58 11.08 -30.90
C ASP A 250 36.50 11.75 -29.53
N GLU A 251 36.20 10.97 -28.48
CA GLU A 251 36.23 11.43 -27.08
C GLU A 251 36.88 10.38 -26.18
N GLY A 252 37.88 10.79 -25.41
CA GLY A 252 38.69 9.88 -24.60
C GLY A 252 39.36 8.80 -25.45
N ASP A 253 39.03 7.52 -25.18
CA ASP A 253 39.66 6.34 -25.78
C ASP A 253 38.87 5.75 -26.98
N GLY A 254 38.09 6.56 -27.70
CA GLY A 254 37.49 6.13 -28.97
C GLY A 254 36.33 6.98 -29.49
N ALA A 255 35.76 6.52 -30.60
CA ALA A 255 34.61 7.14 -31.24
C ALA A 255 33.34 6.97 -30.40
N VAL A 256 32.57 8.06 -30.28
CA VAL A 256 31.29 8.14 -29.59
C VAL A 256 30.24 8.78 -30.50
N VAL A 257 28.98 8.37 -30.32
CA VAL A 257 27.85 8.79 -31.18
C VAL A 257 26.72 9.45 -30.39
N GLY A 258 26.59 9.16 -29.10
CA GLY A 258 25.50 9.72 -28.30
C GLY A 258 25.66 9.49 -26.80
N ASN A 259 24.63 9.87 -26.06
CA ASN A 259 24.56 9.69 -24.61
C ASN A 259 23.22 9.07 -24.21
N PRO A 260 23.22 8.09 -23.29
CA PRO A 260 22.02 7.66 -22.62
C PRO A 260 21.72 8.62 -21.45
N TRP A 261 20.44 8.90 -21.26
CA TRP A 261 19.91 9.77 -20.21
C TRP A 261 19.15 8.96 -19.18
N VAL A 262 19.20 9.42 -17.94
CA VAL A 262 18.30 9.04 -16.86
C VAL A 262 17.61 10.31 -16.35
N PHE A 263 16.31 10.21 -16.07
CA PHE A 263 15.56 11.25 -15.36
C PHE A 263 15.18 10.75 -13.98
N ILE A 264 15.50 11.56 -12.97
CA ILE A 264 15.40 11.23 -11.55
C ILE A 264 14.46 12.24 -10.91
N TYR A 265 13.42 11.78 -10.22
CA TYR A 265 12.54 12.65 -9.44
C TYR A 265 12.99 12.66 -7.99
N GLU A 266 13.41 13.83 -7.50
CA GLU A 266 13.90 14.04 -6.14
C GLU A 266 13.50 15.45 -5.69
N ASP A 267 13.13 15.62 -4.42
CA ASP A 267 12.78 16.93 -3.84
C ASP A 267 11.72 17.73 -4.64
N GLY A 268 10.78 17.03 -5.27
CA GLY A 268 9.67 17.66 -6.01
C GLY A 268 10.00 18.10 -7.44
N ALA A 269 11.18 17.73 -7.98
CA ALA A 269 11.60 18.10 -9.33
C ALA A 269 12.18 16.92 -10.11
N TRP A 270 12.04 16.96 -11.43
CA TRP A 270 12.74 16.06 -12.35
C TRP A 270 14.12 16.61 -12.69
N TYR A 271 15.15 15.79 -12.55
CA TYR A 271 16.52 16.07 -13.00
C TYR A 271 16.87 15.19 -14.18
N GLY A 272 17.46 15.77 -15.22
CA GLY A 272 17.92 15.04 -16.41
C GLY A 272 19.44 14.99 -16.46
N ALA A 273 20.02 13.78 -16.53
CA ALA A 273 21.46 13.60 -16.63
C ALA A 273 21.86 12.52 -17.63
N THR A 274 22.93 12.80 -18.38
CA THR A 274 23.68 11.74 -19.06
C THR A 274 24.48 10.94 -18.03
N TRP A 275 24.65 9.64 -18.27
CA TRP A 275 25.42 8.77 -17.37
C TRP A 275 26.53 7.98 -18.08
N GLU A 276 26.54 7.90 -19.41
CA GLU A 276 27.59 7.20 -20.17
C GLU A 276 27.82 7.80 -21.56
N TRP A 277 28.82 7.29 -22.29
CA TRP A 277 28.99 7.54 -23.72
C TRP A 277 28.56 6.31 -24.52
N LEU A 278 27.75 6.45 -25.57
CA LEU A 278 27.49 5.36 -26.50
C LEU A 278 28.54 5.38 -27.61
N ARG A 279 29.24 4.26 -27.82
CA ARG A 279 30.05 4.02 -29.01
C ARG A 279 29.15 3.59 -30.18
N PRO A 280 29.64 3.60 -31.44
CA PRO A 280 28.92 3.00 -32.55
C PRO A 280 28.40 1.60 -32.22
N ASP A 281 27.16 1.32 -32.65
CA ASP A 281 26.45 0.05 -32.47
C ASP A 281 26.17 -0.37 -31.01
N GLN A 282 26.45 0.48 -30.01
CA GLN A 282 26.14 0.19 -28.61
C GLN A 282 24.72 0.62 -28.24
N THR A 283 23.93 -0.36 -27.79
CA THR A 283 22.63 -0.12 -27.11
C THR A 283 22.70 -0.42 -25.62
N CYS A 284 23.68 -1.23 -25.18
CA CYS A 284 23.78 -1.70 -23.81
C CYS A 284 25.00 -1.13 -23.08
N LYS A 285 24.83 -0.95 -21.76
CA LYS A 285 25.88 -0.61 -20.81
C LYS A 285 25.67 -1.41 -19.53
N PHE A 286 26.68 -1.43 -18.67
CA PHE A 286 26.48 -1.99 -17.34
C PHE A 286 25.49 -1.13 -16.55
N ALA A 287 24.55 -1.79 -15.88
CA ALA A 287 23.51 -1.13 -15.09
C ALA A 287 24.09 -0.31 -13.92
N TYR A 288 25.23 -0.72 -13.36
CA TYR A 288 25.91 0.04 -12.31
C TYR A 288 26.32 1.46 -12.77
N ALA A 289 26.46 1.69 -14.08
CA ALA A 289 26.81 3.00 -14.61
C ALA A 289 25.64 3.98 -14.58
N VAL A 290 24.42 3.53 -14.26
CA VAL A 290 23.29 4.43 -13.95
C VAL A 290 23.41 4.84 -12.48
N ALA A 291 24.50 5.50 -12.09
CA ALA A 291 24.77 5.89 -10.70
C ALA A 291 25.62 7.17 -10.65
N GLY A 292 25.76 7.75 -9.46
CA GLY A 292 26.33 9.08 -9.30
C GLY A 292 27.79 9.24 -9.74
N ASP A 293 28.60 8.19 -9.61
CA ASP A 293 30.00 8.14 -10.06
C ASP A 293 30.14 8.18 -11.60
N HIS A 294 29.10 7.81 -12.32
CA HIS A 294 29.00 7.90 -13.78
C HIS A 294 28.20 9.13 -14.25
N ILE A 295 27.22 9.61 -13.49
CA ILE A 295 26.53 10.89 -13.75
C ILE A 295 27.49 12.06 -13.60
N LYS A 296 28.29 12.11 -12.53
CA LYS A 296 29.35 13.11 -12.28
C LYS A 296 28.88 14.56 -12.18
N GLN A 297 27.60 14.78 -11.91
CA GLN A 297 27.02 16.11 -11.73
C GLN A 297 26.17 16.14 -10.45
N ALA A 298 26.37 17.16 -9.63
CA ALA A 298 25.53 17.38 -8.45
C ALA A 298 24.05 17.63 -8.87
N PRO A 299 23.06 17.20 -8.07
CA PRO A 299 23.19 16.56 -6.76
C PRO A 299 23.47 15.05 -6.82
N PHE A 300 23.58 14.45 -8.00
CA PHE A 300 23.81 13.01 -8.19
C PHE A 300 25.26 12.72 -8.64
N ASP A 301 26.25 13.34 -8.02
CA ASP A 301 27.66 13.04 -8.30
C ASP A 301 28.17 11.87 -7.43
N VAL A 302 29.45 11.53 -7.54
CA VAL A 302 30.09 10.47 -6.74
C VAL A 302 29.94 10.66 -5.22
N ASN A 303 29.82 11.89 -4.73
CA ASN A 303 29.72 12.18 -3.30
C ASN A 303 28.30 12.01 -2.76
N SER A 304 27.30 11.99 -3.64
CA SER A 304 25.90 11.77 -3.28
C SER A 304 25.61 10.33 -2.82
N GLY A 305 26.43 9.37 -3.28
CA GLY A 305 26.16 7.94 -3.11
C GLY A 305 24.89 7.47 -3.82
N TRP A 306 24.31 8.29 -4.71
CA TRP A 306 23.05 7.97 -5.35
C TRP A 306 23.20 6.77 -6.30
N THR A 307 22.31 5.80 -6.12
CA THR A 307 22.10 4.64 -6.98
C THR A 307 20.59 4.38 -7.10
N PRO A 308 20.08 3.99 -8.28
CA PRO A 308 18.70 3.57 -8.45
C PRO A 308 18.29 2.49 -7.45
N LYS A 309 17.05 2.57 -6.96
CA LYS A 309 16.46 1.58 -6.04
C LYS A 309 15.46 0.70 -6.78
N SER A 310 15.41 -0.60 -6.45
CA SER A 310 14.37 -1.49 -6.97
C SER A 310 12.98 -0.91 -6.68
N GLY A 311 12.09 -0.93 -7.68
CA GLY A 311 10.76 -0.31 -7.63
C GLY A 311 10.74 1.20 -7.94
N GLN A 312 11.89 1.87 -8.06
CA GLN A 312 11.94 3.30 -8.37
C GLN A 312 11.47 3.56 -9.81
N THR A 313 10.57 4.52 -9.98
CA THR A 313 10.21 5.04 -11.30
C THR A 313 11.28 6.01 -11.80
N LEU A 314 11.85 5.70 -12.96
CA LEU A 314 12.78 6.55 -13.71
C LEU A 314 12.25 6.75 -15.13
N TYR A 315 12.82 7.71 -15.85
CA TYR A 315 12.68 7.76 -17.31
C TYR A 315 14.05 7.64 -17.97
N PHE A 316 14.06 7.07 -19.18
CA PHE A 316 15.27 6.95 -20.01
C PHE A 316 15.03 7.54 -21.38
N MET A 317 16.09 8.09 -21.96
CA MET A 317 16.11 8.67 -23.31
C MET A 317 17.50 8.47 -23.91
N VAL A 318 17.60 8.50 -25.23
CA VAL A 318 18.89 8.56 -25.93
C VAL A 318 18.96 9.87 -26.72
N SER A 319 20.10 10.56 -26.69
CA SER A 319 20.34 11.73 -27.53
C SER A 319 21.70 11.67 -28.21
N ALA A 320 21.85 12.50 -29.23
CA ALA A 320 23.13 12.87 -29.79
C ALA A 320 24.04 13.46 -28.68
N LEU A 321 25.33 13.66 -28.97
CA LEU A 321 26.32 14.02 -27.95
C LEU A 321 25.91 15.30 -27.21
N ALA A 322 25.68 15.17 -25.91
CA ALA A 322 25.12 16.21 -25.04
C ALA A 322 25.76 16.24 -23.64
N ARG A 323 26.65 15.28 -23.33
CA ARG A 323 27.32 15.18 -22.03
C ARG A 323 28.27 16.34 -21.75
N LEU A 324 28.90 16.93 -22.77
CA LEU A 324 29.75 18.12 -22.62
C LEU A 324 29.18 19.24 -23.49
N PRO A 325 29.12 20.49 -22.99
CA PRO A 325 28.41 21.59 -23.65
C PRO A 325 28.98 21.96 -25.03
N ASP A 326 30.27 21.70 -25.27
CA ASP A 326 30.94 22.01 -26.53
C ASP A 326 31.14 20.76 -27.43
N VAL A 327 30.60 19.61 -27.03
CA VAL A 327 30.75 18.33 -27.74
C VAL A 327 29.38 17.83 -28.18
N THR A 328 28.94 18.33 -29.33
CA THR A 328 27.73 17.86 -30.02
C THR A 328 28.06 17.48 -31.46
N ASN A 329 27.54 16.36 -31.94
CA ASN A 329 27.65 15.89 -33.32
C ASN A 329 26.46 16.33 -34.17
N VAL A 330 25.24 16.17 -33.66
CA VAL A 330 23.97 16.70 -34.20
C VAL A 330 23.01 17.02 -33.04
N SER A 331 21.89 17.70 -33.30
CA SER A 331 20.89 18.02 -32.28
C SER A 331 19.64 17.18 -32.48
N GLU A 332 19.62 16.00 -31.87
CA GLU A 332 18.55 15.02 -32.05
C GLU A 332 18.44 14.09 -30.83
N ARG A 333 17.24 13.54 -30.61
CA ARG A 333 16.97 12.63 -29.49
C ARG A 333 15.83 11.64 -29.77
N SER A 334 15.62 10.71 -28.85
CA SER A 334 14.39 9.95 -28.72
C SER A 334 13.36 10.70 -27.85
N ALA A 335 12.12 10.20 -27.83
CA ALA A 335 11.23 10.46 -26.71
C ALA A 335 11.72 9.72 -25.44
N PRO A 336 11.47 10.25 -24.23
CA PRO A 336 11.73 9.52 -23.01
C PRO A 336 10.68 8.43 -22.77
N ILE A 337 11.06 7.31 -22.14
CA ILE A 337 10.14 6.24 -21.72
C ILE A 337 10.23 5.99 -20.21
N LYS A 338 9.10 5.70 -19.57
CA LYS A 338 9.01 5.35 -18.13
C LYS A 338 9.54 3.94 -17.91
N VAL A 339 10.35 3.75 -16.88
CA VAL A 339 10.95 2.47 -16.48
C VAL A 339 10.84 2.33 -14.97
N VAL A 340 10.40 1.16 -14.49
CA VAL A 340 10.52 0.79 -13.07
C VAL A 340 11.83 0.02 -12.94
N TRP A 341 12.74 0.53 -12.10
CA TRP A 341 14.03 -0.10 -11.87
C TRP A 341 13.84 -1.48 -11.19
N PRO A 342 14.54 -2.54 -11.66
CA PRO A 342 14.33 -3.91 -11.17
C PRO A 342 14.83 -4.12 -9.74
#